data_AF-A0A7K9DSY0-F1
#
_entry.id   AF-A0A7K9DSY0-F1
#
_cell.length_a   1.000
_cell.length_b   1.000
_cell.length_c   1.000
_cell.angle_alpha   90.00
_cell.angle_beta   90.00
_cell.angle_gamma   90.00
#
_symmetry.space_group_name_H-M   'P 1'
#
loop_
_entity.id
_entity.type
_entity.pdbx_description
1 polymer ?
#
loop_
_entity_poly.entity_id
_entity_poly.type
_entity_poly.pdbx_seq_one_letter_code
_entity_poly.pdbx_strand_id
1 'polypeptide(L)' 'SAALDVELSDDSFPPEDFGIVSGMLNVKWDRIAPASNVSHTVVLRPLKAGYFNFTSATITYLAQEGGQVV' A
#
# COMPACT_ATOMS: atom_id res chain seq x y z
N SER A 1 4.89 -20.36 -2.54
CA SER A 1 3.51 -20.24 -3.05
C SER A 1 3.31 -18.83 -3.61
N ALA A 2 2.18 -18.56 -4.28
CA ALA A 2 1.81 -17.21 -4.69
C ALA A 2 1.16 -16.48 -3.51
N ALA A 3 1.32 -15.16 -3.42
CA ALA A 3 0.49 -14.36 -2.51
C ALA A 3 -0.82 -14.03 -3.22
N LEU A 4 -1.94 -14.24 -2.55
CA LEU A 4 -3.28 -13.99 -3.07
C LEU A 4 -3.94 -12.89 -2.25
N ASP A 5 -4.90 -12.21 -2.85
CA ASP A 5 -5.70 -11.17 -2.19
C ASP A 5 -4.82 -10.15 -1.44
N VAL A 6 -3.78 -9.68 -2.12
CA VAL A 6 -2.78 -8.79 -1.51
C VAL A 6 -3.35 -7.40 -1.45
N GLU A 7 -3.47 -6.84 -0.25
CA GLU A 7 -3.92 -5.48 -0.02
C GLU A 7 -2.81 -4.68 0.65
N LEU A 8 -2.55 -3.48 0.14
CA LEU A 8 -1.64 -2.51 0.73
C LEU A 8 -2.44 -1.27 1.12
N SER A 9 -2.22 -0.78 2.33
CA SER A 9 -2.79 0.48 2.84
C SER A 9 -1.70 1.31 3.51
N ASP A 10 -1.65 2.61 3.19
CA ASP A 10 -0.76 3.57 3.83
C ASP A 10 -1.53 4.78 4.36
N ASP A 11 -1.78 4.76 5.66
CA ASP A 11 -2.56 5.78 6.36
C ASP A 11 -1.69 6.96 6.86
N SER A 12 -0.41 7.00 6.49
CA SER A 12 0.54 8.03 6.95
C SER A 12 0.33 9.41 6.32
N PHE A 13 -0.55 9.52 5.32
CA PHE A 13 -0.70 10.71 4.47
C PHE A 13 -2.14 11.24 4.50
N PRO A 14 -2.53 11.98 5.55
CA PRO A 14 -3.88 12.51 5.68
C PRO A 14 -4.20 13.50 4.54
N PRO A 15 -5.39 13.42 3.93
CA PRO A 15 -5.74 14.20 2.73
C PRO A 15 -5.87 15.71 2.97
N GLU A 16 -6.01 16.12 4.23
CA GLU A 16 -6.01 17.54 4.63
C GLU A 16 -4.63 18.19 4.62
N ASP A 17 -3.56 17.37 4.67
CA ASP A 17 -2.18 17.82 4.69
C ASP A 17 -1.43 17.44 3.40
N PHE A 18 -1.89 16.40 2.68
CA PHE A 18 -1.27 15.91 1.45
C PHE A 18 -2.29 15.70 0.33
N GLY A 19 -1.99 16.26 -0.84
CA GLY A 19 -2.71 15.97 -2.08
C GLY A 19 -2.05 14.84 -2.86
N ILE A 20 -2.82 13.85 -3.30
CA ILE A 20 -2.34 12.81 -4.21
C ILE A 20 -2.23 13.40 -5.62
N VAL A 21 -1.03 13.41 -6.17
CA VAL A 21 -0.78 13.83 -7.56
C VAL A 21 -0.91 12.64 -8.51
N SER A 22 -0.40 11.47 -8.09
CA SER A 22 -0.45 10.24 -8.87
C SER A 22 -0.31 9.02 -7.96
N GLY A 23 -0.91 7.90 -8.37
CA GLY A 23 -0.92 6.66 -7.59
C GLY A 23 -2.12 6.58 -6.64
N MET A 24 -2.09 5.58 -5.75
CA MET A 24 -3.16 5.29 -4.79
C MET A 24 -2.50 4.85 -3.48
N LEU A 25 -2.92 5.39 -2.34
CA LEU A 25 -2.41 4.96 -1.03
C LEU A 25 -2.91 3.57 -0.63
N ASN A 26 -4.04 3.16 -1.20
CA ASN A 26 -4.63 1.85 -1.00
C ASN A 26 -4.72 1.15 -2.36
N VAL A 27 -4.20 -0.07 -2.43
CA VAL A 27 -4.17 -0.86 -3.67
C VAL A 27 -4.34 -2.32 -3.35
N LYS A 28 -4.99 -3.02 -4.28
CA LYS A 28 -5.26 -4.44 -4.19
C LYS A 28 -4.73 -5.16 -5.43
N TRP A 29 -4.05 -6.28 -5.21
CA TRP A 29 -3.63 -7.19 -6.26
C TRP A 29 -4.24 -8.57 -6.00
N ASP A 30 -4.96 -9.10 -6.98
CA ASP A 30 -5.58 -10.43 -6.85
C ASP A 30 -4.55 -11.52 -6.58
N ARG A 31 -3.37 -11.41 -7.21
CA ARG A 31 -2.29 -12.39 -7.08
C ARG A 31 -0.93 -11.79 -7.42
N ILE A 32 0.08 -12.13 -6.62
CA ILE A 32 1.50 -11.94 -6.91
C ILE A 32 2.15 -13.31 -7.08
N ALA A 33 2.77 -13.54 -8.24
CA ALA A 33 3.36 -14.83 -8.58
C ALA A 33 4.59 -15.13 -7.70
N PRO A 34 4.91 -16.42 -7.46
CA PRO A 34 6.12 -16.79 -6.73
C PRO A 34 7.37 -16.24 -7.43
N ALA A 35 8.35 -15.78 -6.65
CA ALA A 35 9.59 -15.17 -7.16
C ALA A 35 9.38 -13.95 -8.08
N SER A 36 8.20 -13.31 -8.02
CA SER A 36 7.92 -12.02 -8.65
C SER A 36 7.88 -10.89 -7.63
N ASN A 37 8.17 -9.68 -8.06
CA ASN A 37 8.11 -8.48 -7.24
C ASN A 37 7.18 -7.46 -7.89
N VAL A 38 6.44 -6.72 -7.05
CA VAL A 38 5.61 -5.60 -7.48
C VAL A 38 6.16 -4.34 -6.83
N SER A 39 6.38 -3.30 -7.63
CA SER A 39 6.75 -1.98 -7.14
C SER A 39 5.51 -1.10 -7.09
N HIS A 40 5.26 -0.51 -5.93
CA HIS A 40 4.19 0.46 -5.73
C HIS A 40 4.79 1.85 -5.49
N THR A 41 4.24 2.88 -6.11
CA THR A 41 4.77 4.25 -6.02
C THR A 41 3.63 5.26 -6.03
N VAL A 42 3.71 6.22 -5.11
CA VAL A 42 2.76 7.32 -4.96
C VAL A 42 3.52 8.64 -5.00
N VAL A 43 2.95 9.63 -5.69
CA VAL A 43 3.50 11.00 -5.74
C VAL A 43 2.54 11.90 -4.99
N LEU A 44 3.06 12.56 -3.95
CA LEU A 44 2.30 13.41 -3.05
C LEU A 44 2.77 14.86 -3.13
N ARG A 45 1.83 15.79 -2.90
CA ARG A 45 2.12 17.22 -2.74
C ARG A 45 1.74 17.63 -1.31
N PRO A 46 2.68 18.16 -0.50
CA PRO A 46 2.34 18.74 0.79
C PRO A 46 1.49 20.01 0.60
N LEU A 47 0.43 20.13 1.37
CA LEU A 47 -0.52 21.26 1.37
C LEU A 47 -0.25 22.21 2.54
N LYS A 48 0.34 21.71 3.63
CA LYS A 48 0.72 22.49 4.81
C LYS A 48 2.20 22.33 5.12
N ALA A 49 2.83 23.40 5.61
CA ALA A 49 4.18 23.34 6.15
C ALA A 49 4.14 22.77 7.57
N GLY A 50 5.05 21.84 7.89
CA GLY A 50 5.11 21.23 9.20
C GLY A 50 6.06 20.05 9.26
N TYR A 51 6.22 19.48 10.45
CA TYR A 51 6.92 18.23 10.65
C TYR A 51 5.91 17.08 10.63
N PHE A 52 6.18 16.09 9.78
CA PHE A 52 5.35 14.90 9.65
C PHE A 52 6.20 13.67 9.91
N ASN A 53 5.66 12.75 10.69
CA ASN A 53 6.25 11.43 10.88
C ASN A 53 5.52 10.46 9.95
N PHE A 54 6.26 9.81 9.07
CA PHE A 54 5.72 8.77 8.20
C PHE A 54 6.11 7.40 8.76
N THR A 55 5.21 6.44 8.64
CA THR A 55 5.46 5.04 9.00
C THR A 55 5.38 4.16 7.75
N SER A 56 5.77 2.90 7.88
CA SER A 56 5.60 1.92 6.81
C SER A 56 4.12 1.67 6.53
N ALA A 57 3.79 1.46 5.26
CA ALA A 57 2.52 0.90 4.83
C ALA A 57 2.30 -0.51 5.41
N THR A 58 1.03 -0.90 5.55
CA THR A 58 0.63 -2.24 5.98
C THR A 58 0.26 -3.07 4.75
N ILE A 59 0.71 -4.32 4.71
CA ILE A 59 0.37 -5.31 3.68
C ILE A 59 -0.32 -6.49 4.33
N THR A 60 -1.45 -6.91 3.78
CA THR A 60 -2.15 -8.15 4.14
C THR A 60 -2.23 -9.05 2.91
N TYR A 61 -2.14 -10.37 3.11
CA TYR A 61 -2.28 -11.32 2.01
C TYR A 61 -2.67 -12.72 2.48
N LEU A 62 -3.16 -13.54 1.55
CA LEU A 62 -3.38 -14.96 1.74
C LEU A 62 -2.19 -15.74 1.17
N ALA A 63 -1.55 -16.56 2.02
CA ALA A 63 -0.40 -17.39 1.61
C ALA A 63 -0.79 -18.58 0.71
N GLN A 64 -2.07 -19.00 0.77
CA GLN A 64 -2.68 -20.13 0.06
C GLN A 64 -4.20 -19.90 -0.10
N GLU A 65 -4.80 -20.54 -1.09
CA GLU A 65 -6.24 -20.46 -1.37
C GLU A 65 -7.06 -21.08 -0.21
N GLY A 66 -7.98 -20.30 0.37
CA GLY A 66 -8.72 -20.70 1.58
C GLY A 66 -7.93 -20.63 2.90
N GLY A 67 -6.72 -20.04 2.88
CA GLY A 67 -5.92 -19.80 4.08
C GLY A 67 -6.42 -18.62 4.92
N GLN A 68 -5.79 -18.40 6.08
CA GLN A 68 -6.02 -17.21 6.90
C GLN A 68 -5.16 -16.04 6.40
N VAL A 69 -5.70 -14.82 6.48
CA VAL A 69 -4.97 -13.59 6.16
C VAL A 69 -3.76 -13.46 7.07
N VAL A 70 -2.61 -13.14 6.47
CA VAL A 70 -1.32 -12.93 7.11
C VAL A 70 -1.03 -11.44 7.14
#